data_AF-A0A432R370-F1
#
_entry.id   AF-A0A432R370-F1
#
_cell.length_a   1.000
_cell.length_b   1.000
_cell.length_c   1.000
_cell.angle_alpha   90.00
_cell.angle_beta   90.00
_cell.angle_gamma   90.00
#
_symmetry.space_group_name_H-M   'P 1'
#
loop_
_entity.id
_entity.type
_entity.pdbx_description
1 polymer ?
#
loop_
_entity_poly.entity_id
_entity_poly.type
_entity_poly.pdbx_seq_one_letter_code
_entity_poly.pdbx_strand_id
1 'polypeptide(L)'
;MHRDDWRAFYLINQDRIYKWDIEIGEINHLYDLKNEIEGFQFELKDALTKESVLEFSYQNRIKKRAKMYDMDIETYLELIDIIEENNFWIYEVKKIF
;
A
#
# COMPACT_ATOMS: atom_id res chain seq x y z
N MET A 1 -32.36 1.14 -23.38
CA MET A 1 -31.05 0.59 -22.97
C MET A 1 -31.23 -0.91 -22.88
N HIS A 2 -30.68 -1.66 -23.84
CA HIS A 2 -30.98 -3.08 -23.99
C HIS A 2 -29.99 -3.92 -23.16
N ARG A 3 -30.46 -5.09 -22.74
CA ARG A 3 -29.78 -6.03 -21.84
C ARG A 3 -28.49 -6.64 -22.43
N ASP A 4 -28.01 -6.16 -23.58
CA ASP A 4 -26.78 -6.61 -24.23
C ASP A 4 -25.67 -5.54 -24.19
N ASP A 5 -26.02 -4.28 -23.88
CA ASP A 5 -25.06 -3.17 -23.82
C ASP A 5 -24.08 -3.30 -22.64
N TRP A 6 -24.51 -3.92 -21.54
CA TRP A 6 -23.66 -4.12 -20.35
C TRP A 6 -22.56 -5.16 -20.59
N ARG A 7 -22.81 -6.18 -21.43
CA ARG A 7 -21.77 -7.17 -21.78
C ARG A 7 -20.70 -6.56 -22.65
N ALA A 8 -21.08 -5.71 -23.62
CA ALA A 8 -20.13 -4.96 -24.42
C ALA A 8 -19.31 -3.99 -23.55
N PHE A 9 -19.96 -3.28 -22.61
CA PHE A 9 -19.26 -2.45 -21.64
C PHE A 9 -18.30 -3.25 -20.75
N TYR A 10 -18.71 -4.43 -20.28
CA TYR A 10 -17.89 -5.30 -19.43
C TYR A 10 -16.70 -5.90 -20.20
N LEU A 11 -16.88 -6.29 -21.47
CA LEU A 11 -15.83 -6.85 -22.32
C LEU A 11 -14.84 -5.77 -22.81
N ILE A 12 -15.31 -4.56 -23.13
CA ILE A 12 -14.43 -3.42 -23.49
C ILE A 12 -13.61 -2.95 -22.29
N ASN A 13 -14.15 -3.09 -21.07
CA ASN A 13 -13.45 -2.75 -19.83
C ASN A 13 -12.80 -3.96 -19.13
N GLN A 14 -12.82 -5.17 -19.72
CA GLN A 14 -12.14 -6.33 -19.15
C GLN A 14 -10.61 -6.15 -19.18
N ASP A 15 -10.09 -5.46 -20.20
CA ASP A 15 -8.67 -5.04 -20.26
C ASP A 15 -8.37 -3.77 -19.44
N ARG A 16 -9.42 -3.12 -18.92
CA ARG A 16 -9.36 -2.03 -17.92
C ARG A 16 -9.84 -2.50 -16.55
N ILE A 17 -9.80 -3.81 -16.28
CA ILE A 17 -9.74 -4.27 -14.90
C ILE A 17 -8.40 -3.73 -14.40
N TYR A 18 -8.43 -2.53 -13.81
CA TYR A 18 -7.37 -2.03 -12.96
C TYR A 18 -6.93 -3.23 -12.14
N LYS A 19 -5.72 -3.74 -12.39
CA LYS A 19 -5.23 -4.90 -11.66
C LYS A 19 -4.77 -4.31 -10.34
N TRP A 20 -5.65 -4.34 -9.34
CA TRP A 20 -5.34 -3.83 -8.01
C TRP A 20 -4.39 -4.85 -7.37
N ASP A 21 -3.09 -4.64 -7.52
CA ASP A 21 -2.08 -5.43 -6.81
C ASP A 21 -1.98 -4.84 -5.38
N ILE A 22 -2.89 -5.28 -4.51
CA ILE A 22 -2.96 -4.91 -3.09
C ILE A 22 -2.41 -6.06 -2.26
N GLU A 23 -1.40 -5.75 -1.45
CA GLU A 23 -0.82 -6.64 -0.45
C GLU A 23 -0.46 -5.78 0.77
N ILE A 24 -1.01 -6.14 1.93
CA ILE A 24 -0.72 -5.52 3.21
C ILE A 24 0.40 -6.28 3.91
N GLY A 25 1.22 -5.56 4.69
CA GLY A 25 2.23 -6.16 5.55
C GLY A 25 1.62 -6.92 6.73
N GLU A 26 2.49 -7.50 7.56
CA GLU A 26 2.08 -8.09 8.83
C GLU A 26 1.54 -7.01 9.79
N ILE A 27 0.49 -7.34 10.53
CA ILE A 27 -0.19 -6.42 11.46
C ILE A 27 -0.10 -7.02 12.86
N ASN A 28 0.75 -6.44 13.71
CA ASN A 28 0.94 -6.91 15.08
C ASN A 28 0.14 -6.06 16.09
N HIS A 29 -0.08 -4.79 15.76
CA HIS A 29 -0.78 -3.82 16.59
C HIS A 29 -1.80 -3.01 15.78
N LEU A 30 -2.77 -2.40 16.48
CA LEU A 30 -3.72 -1.45 15.88
C LEU A 30 -3.02 -0.24 15.23
N TYR A 31 -1.85 0.12 15.74
CA TYR A 31 -0.98 1.14 15.16
C TYR A 31 -0.57 0.79 13.72
N ASP A 32 -0.16 -0.46 13.48
CA ASP A 32 0.31 -0.93 12.18
C ASP A 32 -0.84 -0.92 11.16
N LEU A 33 -2.02 -1.38 11.57
CA LEU A 33 -3.22 -1.34 10.73
C LEU A 33 -3.60 0.09 10.34
N LYS A 34 -3.47 1.03 11.29
CA LYS A 34 -3.72 2.45 11.03
C LYS A 34 -2.74 2.97 9.96
N ASN A 35 -1.45 2.65 10.09
CA ASN A 35 -0.44 3.10 9.13
C ASN A 35 -0.69 2.52 7.73
N GLU A 36 -1.06 1.24 7.61
CA GLU A 36 -1.38 0.62 6.32
C GLU A 36 -2.63 1.26 5.68
N ILE A 37 -3.65 1.60 6.46
CA ILE A 37 -4.84 2.31 5.96
C ILE A 37 -4.47 3.71 5.46
N GLU A 38 -3.70 4.47 6.24
CA GLU A 38 -3.27 5.83 5.86
C GLU A 38 -2.40 5.79 4.59
N GLY A 39 -1.48 4.83 4.50
CA GLY A 39 -0.67 4.59 3.31
C GLY A 39 -1.51 4.23 2.10
N PHE A 40 -2.48 3.32 2.25
CA PHE A 40 -3.38 2.94 1.16
C PHE A 40 -4.20 4.11 0.65
N GLN A 41 -4.76 4.92 1.55
CA GLN A 41 -5.53 6.11 1.19
C GLN A 41 -4.68 7.14 0.41
N PHE A 42 -3.42 7.30 0.80
CA PHE A 42 -2.49 8.17 0.08
C PHE A 42 -2.22 7.68 -1.34
N GLU A 43 -1.85 6.41 -1.50
CA GLU A 43 -1.56 5.81 -2.82
C GLU A 43 -2.80 5.77 -3.71
N LEU A 44 -3.97 5.49 -3.15
CA LEU A 44 -5.25 5.55 -3.87
C LEU A 44 -5.51 6.96 -4.40
N LYS A 45 -5.30 7.98 -3.58
CA LYS A 45 -5.49 9.38 -3.98
C LYS A 45 -4.50 9.78 -5.09
N ASP A 46 -3.25 9.33 -5.00
CA ASP A 46 -2.23 9.59 -6.01
C ASP A 46 -2.59 8.92 -7.35
N ALA A 47 -2.97 7.64 -7.31
CA ALA A 47 -3.37 6.88 -8.49
C ALA A 47 -4.58 7.49 -9.19
N LEU A 48 -5.59 7.93 -8.42
CA LEU A 48 -6.76 8.63 -8.96
C LEU A 48 -6.37 9.96 -9.62
N THR A 49 -5.45 10.72 -9.01
CA THR A 49 -5.01 12.02 -9.54
C THR A 49 -4.19 11.87 -10.82
N LYS A 50 -3.41 10.80 -10.94
CA LYS A 50 -2.53 10.53 -12.08
C LYS A 50 -3.17 9.65 -13.16
N GLU A 51 -4.42 9.22 -12.97
CA GLU A 51 -5.11 8.23 -13.80
C GLU A 51 -4.28 6.94 -14.00
N SER A 52 -3.51 6.55 -12.98
CA SER A 52 -2.61 5.39 -13.01
C SER A 52 -3.21 4.18 -12.30
N VAL A 53 -2.59 3.02 -12.50
CA VAL A 53 -2.92 1.81 -11.73
C VAL A 53 -2.46 2.00 -10.28
N LEU A 54 -3.31 1.62 -9.33
CA LEU A 54 -2.94 1.56 -7.92
C LEU A 54 -2.01 0.37 -7.68
N GLU A 55 -0.78 0.66 -7.26
CA GLU A 55 0.19 -0.35 -6.84
C GLU A 55 0.37 -0.25 -5.32
N PHE A 56 -0.32 -1.10 -4.57
CA PHE A 56 -0.22 -1.15 -3.11
C PHE A 56 0.27 -2.51 -2.63
N SER A 57 1.38 -3.00 -3.20
CA SER A 57 2.02 -4.24 -2.74
C SER A 57 3.12 -3.95 -1.72
N TYR A 58 2.99 -4.55 -0.54
CA TYR A 58 4.02 -4.51 0.50
C TYR A 58 5.39 -4.92 -0.04
N GLN A 59 5.49 -6.05 -0.73
CA GLN A 59 6.78 -6.52 -1.27
C GLN A 59 7.40 -5.54 -2.27
N ASN A 60 6.58 -4.94 -3.14
CA ASN A 60 7.09 -3.95 -4.09
C ASN A 60 7.51 -2.66 -3.40
N ARG A 61 6.78 -2.21 -2.36
CA ARG A 61 7.18 -1.05 -1.54
C ARG A 61 8.54 -1.31 -0.87
N ILE A 62 8.73 -2.48 -0.27
CA ILE A 62 10.00 -2.89 0.34
C ILE A 62 11.14 -2.87 -0.70
N LYS A 63 10.96 -3.54 -1.84
CA LYS A 63 11.97 -3.58 -2.92
C LYS A 63 12.34 -2.18 -3.43
N LYS A 64 11.35 -1.32 -3.67
CA LYS A 64 11.57 0.04 -4.17
C LYS A 64 12.35 0.88 -3.16
N ARG A 65 11.99 0.80 -1.88
CA ARG A 65 12.66 1.56 -0.83
C ARG A 65 14.06 1.04 -0.53
N ALA A 66 14.26 -0.28 -0.42
CA ALA A 66 15.59 -0.88 -0.27
C ALA A 66 16.54 -0.38 -1.38
N LYS A 67 16.08 -0.41 -2.63
CA LYS A 67 16.82 0.14 -3.79
C LYS A 67 17.08 1.65 -3.67
N MET A 68 16.12 2.43 -3.19
CA MET A 68 16.27 3.88 -3.01
C MET A 68 17.39 4.23 -2.01
N TYR A 69 17.60 3.38 -1.01
CA TYR A 69 18.65 3.54 -0.01
C TYR A 69 19.95 2.78 -0.33
N ASP A 70 20.05 2.18 -1.52
CA ASP A 70 21.17 1.33 -1.94
C ASP A 70 21.46 0.18 -0.95
N MET A 71 20.39 -0.40 -0.41
CA MET A 71 20.42 -1.53 0.51
C MET A 71 19.85 -2.78 -0.16
N ASP A 72 20.34 -3.95 0.24
CA ASP A 72 19.64 -5.19 -0.02
C ASP A 72 18.34 -5.26 0.82
N ILE A 73 17.45 -6.18 0.45
CA ILE A 73 16.12 -6.27 1.06
C ILE A 73 16.20 -6.67 2.54
N GLU A 74 17.15 -7.54 2.90
CA GLU A 74 17.28 -8.06 4.26
C GLU A 74 17.75 -6.96 5.21
N THR A 75 18.82 -6.25 4.84
CA THR A 75 19.31 -5.07 5.59
C THR A 75 18.23 -4.00 5.73
N TYR A 76 17.43 -3.77 4.68
CA TYR A 76 16.36 -2.79 4.72
C TYR A 76 15.21 -3.20 5.66
N LEU A 77 14.87 -4.49 5.71
CA LEU A 77 13.84 -5.01 6.62
C LEU A 77 14.28 -4.88 8.09
N GLU A 78 15.52 -5.24 8.41
CA GLU A 78 16.06 -5.06 9.78
C GLU A 78 15.98 -3.59 10.24
N LEU A 79 16.27 -2.66 9.34
CA LEU A 79 16.16 -1.23 9.62
C LEU A 79 14.70 -0.79 9.82
N ILE A 80 13.77 -1.28 9.00
CA ILE A 80 12.34 -0.99 9.14
C ILE A 80 11.85 -1.47 10.51
N ASP A 81 12.19 -2.70 10.91
CA ASP A 81 11.73 -3.26 12.19
C ASP A 81 12.10 -2.34 13.36
N ILE A 82 13.35 -1.84 13.36
CA ILE A 82 13.82 -0.88 14.38
C ILE A 82 13.03 0.44 14.31
N ILE A 83 12.78 0.96 13.11
CA ILE A 83 12.05 2.24 12.94
C ILE A 83 10.59 2.10 13.35
N GLU A 84 9.92 1.03 12.94
CA GLU A 84 8.52 0.76 13.23
C GLU A 84 8.30 0.54 14.73
N GLU A 85 9.16 -0.22 15.39
CA GLU A 85 9.12 -0.40 16.84
C GLU A 85 9.28 0.94 17.59
N ASN A 86 10.24 1.77 17.20
CA ASN A 86 10.44 3.08 17.81
C ASN A 86 9.23 4.02 17.58
N ASN A 87 8.67 4.03 16.38
CA ASN A 87 7.50 4.84 16.05
C ASN A 87 6.25 4.38 16.81
N PHE A 88 6.08 3.07 16.98
CA PHE A 88 5.03 2.49 17.81
C PHE A 88 5.15 3.00 19.26
N TRP A 89 6.33 2.91 19.88
CA TRP A 89 6.52 3.39 21.25
C TRP A 89 6.28 4.89 21.40
N ILE A 90 6.72 5.71 20.44
CA ILE A 90 6.41 7.15 20.42
C ILE A 90 4.91 7.38 20.38
N TYR A 91 4.17 6.61 19.56
CA TYR A 91 2.73 6.73 19.45
C TYR A 91 2.01 6.35 20.75
N GLU A 92 2.40 5.26 21.39
CA GLU A 92 1.81 4.82 22.66
C GLU A 92 2.09 5.80 23.81
N VAL A 93 3.31 6.31 23.93
CA VAL A 93 3.64 7.31 24.97
C VAL A 93 2.84 8.59 24.78
N LYS A 94 2.69 9.08 23.55
CA LYS A 94 1.89 10.28 23.23
C LYS A 94 0.39 10.14 23.52
N LYS A 95 -0.14 8.93 23.66
CA LYS A 95 -1.53 8.75 24.12
C LYS A 95 -1.70 9.01 25.60
N ILE A 96 -0.63 8.85 26.38
CA ILE A 96 -0.65 8.88 27.84
C ILE A 96 -0.34 10.29 28.37
N PHE A 97 0.53 11.04 27.68
CA PHE A 97 0.99 12.38 28.07
C PHE A 97 0.58 13.43 27.05
#